data_AF-A0A1V6NEJ0-F1
#
_entry.id   AF-A0A1V6NEJ0-F1
#
_cell.length_a   1.000
_cell.length_b   1.000
_cell.length_c   1.000
_cell.angle_alpha   90.00
_cell.angle_beta   90.00
_cell.angle_gamma   90.00
#
_symmetry.space_group_name_H-M   'P 1'
#
loop_
_entity.id
_entity.type
_entity.pdbx_description
1 polymer ?
#
loop_
_entity_poly.entity_id
_entity_poly.type
_entity_poly.pdbx_seq_one_letter_code
_entity_poly.pdbx_strand_id
1 'polypeptide(L)'
;MVTGEHTEIAFAVHKAINKALERMGLDEAIHHYQDVDIDVNGQRKQADIGWGPRRPPRGCPKRPTAVLEVTVSETQRKLHRDIDLWLDPVRENANFAIAIKVNRQRPMISIDKWVWDHLNGTSLSSQHIEVSESETDRVKLSGGPVVIPFHLFFL
;
A
#
# COMPACT_ATOMS: atom_id res chain seq x y z
N MET A 1 -9.43 3.17 -16.18
CA MET A 1 -9.47 4.64 -16.20
C MET A 1 -9.31 5.08 -14.75
N VAL A 2 -8.28 5.86 -14.45
CA VAL A 2 -8.10 6.46 -13.11
C VAL A 2 -9.25 7.44 -12.89
N THR A 3 -9.93 7.32 -11.74
CA THR A 3 -11.07 8.19 -11.38
C THR A 3 -10.63 9.24 -10.37
N GLY A 4 -11.35 10.36 -10.26
CA GLY A 4 -11.01 11.40 -9.28
C GLY A 4 -10.90 10.87 -7.84
N GLU A 5 -11.80 9.95 -7.45
CA GLU A 5 -11.76 9.26 -6.15
C GLU A 5 -10.45 8.50 -5.92
N HIS A 6 -9.94 7.83 -6.96
CA HIS A 6 -8.69 7.08 -6.89
C HIS A 6 -7.51 8.02 -6.62
N THR A 7 -7.41 9.12 -7.37
CA THR A 7 -6.35 10.12 -7.20
C THR A 7 -6.41 10.78 -5.82
N GLU A 8 -7.59 11.17 -5.36
CA GLU A 8 -7.76 11.82 -4.05
C GLU A 8 -7.34 10.89 -2.90
N ILE A 9 -7.71 9.61 -2.96
CA ILE A 9 -7.31 8.62 -1.96
C ILE A 9 -5.79 8.42 -1.97
N ALA A 10 -5.20 8.23 -3.14
CA ALA A 10 -3.76 8.04 -3.27
C ALA A 10 -3.01 9.24 -2.67
N PHE A 11 -3.44 10.46 -3.00
CA PHE A 11 -2.84 11.68 -2.46
C PHE A 11 -3.04 11.84 -0.95
N ALA A 12 -4.22 11.49 -0.43
CA ALA A 12 -4.51 11.55 1.00
C ALA A 12 -3.60 10.61 1.81
N VAL A 13 -3.39 9.38 1.33
CA VAL A 13 -2.48 8.41 1.97
C VAL A 13 -1.05 8.90 1.90
N HIS A 14 -0.61 9.37 0.74
CA HIS A 14 0.73 9.93 0.56
C HIS A 14 1.00 11.08 1.53
N LYS A 15 0.07 12.02 1.65
CA LYS A 15 0.15 13.14 2.60
C LYS A 15 0.20 12.65 4.05
N ALA A 16 -0.56 11.61 4.40
CA ALA A 16 -0.56 11.05 5.75
C ALA A 16 0.79 10.39 6.10
N ILE A 17 1.36 9.62 5.17
CA ILE A 17 2.69 9.00 5.34
C ILE A 17 3.77 10.09 5.46
N ASN A 18 3.79 11.10 4.58
CA ASN A 18 4.79 12.16 4.64
C ASN A 18 4.72 12.94 5.95
N LYS A 19 3.51 13.26 6.44
CA LYS A 19 3.34 13.90 7.76
C LYS A 19 3.85 13.04 8.90
N ALA A 20 3.70 11.72 8.82
CA ALA A 20 4.23 10.82 9.83
C ALA A 20 5.76 10.79 9.80
N LEU A 21 6.36 10.74 8.61
CA LEU A 21 7.81 10.77 8.41
C LEU A 21 8.43 12.10 8.86
N GLU A 22 7.83 13.23 8.51
CA GLU A 22 8.28 14.57 8.91
C GLU A 22 8.33 14.72 10.44
N ARG A 23 7.29 14.24 11.14
CA ARG A 23 7.27 14.22 12.62
C ARG A 23 8.38 13.39 13.24
N MET A 24 8.94 12.44 12.49
CA MET A 24 10.07 11.62 12.90
C MET A 24 11.42 12.18 12.42
N GLY A 25 11.43 13.26 11.62
CA GLY A 25 12.64 13.79 10.97
C GLY A 25 13.18 12.89 9.85
N LEU A 26 12.29 12.13 9.20
CA LEU A 26 12.63 11.09 8.21
C LEU A 26 12.07 11.36 6.82
N ASP A 27 11.45 12.50 6.60
CA ASP A 27 10.87 12.91 5.30
C ASP A 27 11.93 12.95 4.19
N GLU A 28 13.16 13.38 4.49
CA GLU A 28 14.26 13.36 3.51
C GLU A 28 14.94 11.99 3.36
N ALA A 29 14.66 11.04 4.26
CA ALA A 29 15.26 9.70 4.24
C ALA A 29 14.58 8.76 3.23
N ILE A 30 13.47 9.19 2.63
CA ILE A 30 12.65 8.41 1.71
C ILE A 30 12.80 8.91 0.26
N HIS A 31 12.66 7.98 -0.67
CA HIS A 31 12.47 8.22 -2.07
C HIS A 31 11.06 7.82 -2.46
N HIS A 32 10.39 8.70 -3.19
CA HIS A 32 9.07 8.44 -3.75
C HIS A 32 9.23 7.83 -5.13
N TYR A 33 8.58 6.70 -5.28
CA TYR A 33 8.55 5.93 -6.50
C TYR A 33 7.20 6.23 -7.15
N GLN A 34 7.17 7.26 -8.00
CA GLN A 34 6.05 7.49 -8.91
C GLN A 34 6.28 6.61 -10.15
N ASP A 35 5.26 5.89 -10.58
CA ASP A 35 5.29 5.08 -11.82
C ASP A 35 6.44 4.05 -11.87
N VAL A 36 6.77 3.41 -10.73
CA VAL A 36 7.76 2.32 -10.77
C VAL A 36 7.17 1.11 -11.45
N ASP A 37 7.70 0.85 -12.63
CA ASP A 37 7.53 -0.41 -13.34
C ASP A 37 8.28 -1.52 -12.60
N ILE A 38 7.55 -2.48 -12.05
CA ILE A 38 8.09 -3.82 -11.84
C ILE A 38 7.89 -4.63 -13.12
N ASP A 39 8.91 -5.39 -13.50
CA ASP A 39 8.76 -6.40 -14.54
C ASP A 39 8.19 -7.67 -13.93
N VAL A 40 6.94 -7.96 -14.28
CA VAL A 40 6.21 -9.17 -13.92
C VAL A 40 6.19 -10.10 -15.13
N ASN A 41 7.20 -10.97 -15.25
CA ASN A 41 7.27 -11.99 -16.30
C ASN A 41 7.14 -11.40 -17.73
N GLY A 42 7.76 -10.24 -17.98
CA GLY A 42 7.69 -9.51 -19.25
C GLY A 42 6.55 -8.49 -19.32
N GLN A 43 5.75 -8.33 -18.26
CA GLN A 43 4.71 -7.30 -18.15
C GLN A 43 5.09 -6.24 -17.13
N ARG A 44 5.16 -4.98 -17.56
CA ARG A 44 5.37 -3.84 -16.66
C ARG A 44 4.12 -3.60 -15.84
N LYS A 45 4.23 -3.66 -14.52
CA LYS A 45 3.19 -3.26 -13.58
C LYS A 45 3.66 -2.04 -12.79
N GLN A 46 2.80 -1.05 -12.65
CA GLN A 46 3.05 0.17 -11.89
C GLN A 46 2.18 0.19 -10.63
N ALA A 47 2.78 0.52 -9.49
CA ALA A 47 2.02 0.83 -8.28
C ALA A 47 1.43 2.22 -8.40
N ASP A 48 0.30 2.48 -7.72
CA ASP A 48 -0.25 3.84 -7.66
C ASP A 48 0.73 4.79 -6.98
N ILE A 49 1.34 4.35 -5.87
CA ILE A 49 2.43 5.04 -5.18
C ILE A 49 3.39 4.02 -4.57
N GLY A 50 4.69 4.26 -4.67
CA GLY A 50 5.72 3.53 -3.92
C GLY A 50 6.56 4.43 -3.02
N TRP A 51 7.08 3.85 -1.95
CA TRP A 51 8.08 4.46 -1.06
C TRP A 51 9.20 3.49 -0.77
N GLY A 52 10.41 4.02 -0.59
CA GLY A 52 11.53 3.25 -0.06
C GLY A 52 12.67 4.13 0.42
N PRO A 53 13.70 3.57 1.07
CA PRO A 53 14.82 4.34 1.58
C PRO A 53 15.57 5.02 0.44
N ARG A 54 15.82 6.33 0.57
CA ARG A 54 16.62 7.10 -0.40
C ARG A 54 18.04 6.54 -0.54
N ARG A 55 18.57 6.00 0.55
CA ARG A 55 19.88 5.34 0.64
C ARG A 55 19.66 3.94 1.23
N PRO A 56 19.39 2.91 0.40
CA PRO A 56 19.22 1.55 0.90
C PRO A 56 20.54 1.04 1.53
N PRO A 57 20.47 0.04 2.42
CA PRO A 57 21.66 -0.60 2.98
C PRO A 57 22.62 -1.08 1.89
N ARG A 58 23.93 -1.15 2.22
CA ARG A 58 24.95 -1.58 1.26
C ARG A 58 24.65 -3.01 0.78
N GLY A 59 24.57 -3.19 -0.53
CA GLY A 59 24.26 -4.48 -1.15
C GLY A 59 22.77 -4.69 -1.45
N CYS A 60 21.88 -3.80 -0.99
CA CYS A 60 20.46 -3.84 -1.32
C CYS A 60 20.15 -3.02 -2.59
N PRO A 61 19.30 -3.52 -3.49
CA PRO A 61 18.87 -2.76 -4.67
C PRO A 61 18.02 -1.54 -4.27
N LYS A 62 18.03 -0.51 -5.11
CA LYS A 62 17.05 0.59 -5.00
C LYS A 62 15.71 0.12 -5.52
N ARG A 63 14.73 0.02 -4.63
CA ARG A 63 13.37 -0.43 -4.94
C ARG A 63 12.37 0.17 -3.95
N PRO A 64 11.07 0.21 -4.26
CA PRO A 64 10.07 0.44 -3.24
C PRO A 64 10.15 -0.67 -2.17
N THR A 65 10.06 -0.29 -0.90
CA THR A 65 9.85 -1.21 0.24
C THR A 65 8.38 -1.24 0.64
N ALA A 66 7.64 -0.17 0.32
CA ALA A 66 6.22 -0.02 0.53
C ALA A 66 5.52 0.38 -0.78
N VAL A 67 4.34 -0.18 -1.04
CA VAL A 67 3.50 0.21 -2.18
C VAL A 67 2.05 0.44 -1.75
N LEU A 68 1.36 1.30 -2.48
CA LEU A 68 -0.07 1.55 -2.36
C LEU A 68 -0.78 1.09 -3.65
N GLU A 69 -1.88 0.38 -3.46
CA GLU A 69 -2.82 0.00 -4.52
C GLU A 69 -4.22 0.45 -4.11
N VAL A 70 -4.83 1.33 -4.90
CA VAL A 70 -6.17 1.85 -4.71
C VAL A 70 -7.07 1.26 -5.77
N THR A 71 -8.15 0.62 -5.34
CA THR A 71 -9.15 0.08 -6.25
C THR A 71 -10.53 0.62 -5.92
N VAL A 72 -11.24 1.02 -6.98
CA VAL A 72 -12.58 1.61 -6.86
C VAL A 72 -13.64 0.76 -7.56
N SER A 73 -13.31 0.23 -8.74
CA SER A 73 -14.23 -0.57 -9.55
C SER A 73 -13.78 -2.02 -9.72
N GLU A 74 -12.58 -2.37 -9.27
CA GLU A 74 -12.03 -3.70 -9.53
C GLU A 74 -12.41 -4.69 -8.43
N THR A 75 -12.37 -5.97 -8.81
CA THR A 75 -12.72 -7.04 -7.87
C THR A 75 -11.64 -7.21 -6.81
N GLN A 76 -12.04 -7.66 -5.62
CA GLN A 76 -11.09 -8.02 -4.56
C GLN A 76 -10.08 -9.06 -5.03
N ARG A 77 -10.49 -9.99 -5.91
CA ARG A 77 -9.62 -11.00 -6.49
C ARG A 77 -8.50 -10.37 -7.33
N LYS A 78 -8.81 -9.32 -8.10
CA LYS A 78 -7.79 -8.60 -8.86
C LYS A 78 -6.81 -7.89 -7.91
N LEU A 79 -7.34 -7.18 -6.91
CA LEU A 79 -6.53 -6.53 -5.88
C LEU A 79 -5.59 -7.51 -5.16
N HIS A 80 -6.08 -8.68 -4.73
CA HIS A 80 -5.23 -9.69 -4.08
C HIS A 80 -4.11 -10.18 -5.01
N ARG A 81 -4.42 -10.53 -6.25
CA ARG A 81 -3.40 -10.92 -7.23
C ARG A 81 -2.37 -9.81 -7.42
N ASP A 82 -2.84 -8.57 -7.45
CA ASP A 82 -1.99 -7.40 -7.59
C ASP A 82 -1.03 -7.24 -6.40
N ILE A 83 -1.48 -7.54 -5.19
CA ILE A 83 -0.68 -7.57 -3.96
C ILE A 83 0.31 -8.74 -3.93
N ASP A 84 -0.11 -9.94 -4.34
CA ASP A 84 0.78 -11.11 -4.41
C ASP A 84 2.02 -10.82 -5.27
N LEU A 85 1.83 -10.13 -6.39
CA LEU A 85 2.92 -9.74 -7.29
C LEU A 85 3.92 -8.78 -6.64
N TRP A 86 3.46 -7.90 -5.75
CA TRP A 86 4.31 -6.96 -5.03
C TRP A 86 5.06 -7.61 -3.88
N LEU A 87 4.48 -8.61 -3.22
CA LEU A 87 5.03 -9.19 -2.00
C LEU A 87 5.79 -10.50 -2.22
N ASP A 88 5.71 -11.08 -3.41
CA ASP A 88 6.47 -12.27 -3.79
C ASP A 88 8.00 -12.02 -3.56
N PRO A 89 8.63 -12.74 -2.62
CA PRO A 89 10.02 -12.52 -2.25
C PRO A 89 10.98 -12.92 -3.35
N VAL A 90 10.59 -13.80 -4.28
CA VAL A 90 11.40 -14.17 -5.44
C VAL A 90 11.61 -12.96 -6.36
N ARG A 91 10.67 -12.01 -6.32
CA ARG A 91 10.70 -10.80 -7.13
C ARG A 91 11.34 -9.62 -6.41
N GLU A 92 11.56 -9.75 -5.09
CA GLU A 92 12.12 -8.71 -4.23
C GLU A 92 11.44 -7.34 -4.44
N ASN A 93 10.13 -7.28 -4.66
CA ASN A 93 9.48 -6.07 -5.14
C ASN A 93 9.17 -5.07 -4.02
N ALA A 94 8.44 -5.48 -2.98
CA ALA A 94 8.10 -4.68 -1.80
C ALA A 94 8.07 -5.55 -0.53
N ASN A 95 8.24 -4.94 0.64
CA ASN A 95 8.18 -5.64 1.92
C ASN A 95 6.74 -5.70 2.46
N PHE A 96 5.95 -4.67 2.16
CA PHE A 96 4.55 -4.61 2.49
C PHE A 96 3.78 -3.76 1.48
N ALA A 97 2.47 -3.97 1.43
CA ALA A 97 1.59 -3.24 0.56
C ALA A 97 0.38 -2.73 1.34
N ILE A 98 -0.09 -1.54 1.00
CA ILE A 98 -1.35 -0.98 1.48
C ILE A 98 -2.34 -1.12 0.32
N ALA A 99 -3.43 -1.83 0.57
CA ALA A 99 -4.51 -1.98 -0.39
C ALA A 99 -5.72 -1.18 0.11
N ILE A 100 -6.25 -0.29 -0.71
CA ILE A 100 -7.46 0.46 -0.39
C ILE A 100 -8.54 0.08 -1.38
N LYS A 101 -9.69 -0.36 -0.87
CA LYS A 101 -10.86 -0.67 -1.69
C LYS A 101 -12.00 0.26 -1.35
N VAL A 102 -12.48 0.98 -2.35
CA VAL A 102 -13.68 1.81 -2.26
C VAL A 102 -14.88 1.01 -2.71
N ASN A 103 -15.94 1.04 -1.93
CA ASN A 103 -17.24 0.52 -2.33
C ASN A 103 -18.09 1.67 -2.88
N ARG A 104 -18.53 1.58 -4.13
CA ARG A 104 -19.45 2.56 -4.74
C ARG A 104 -20.94 2.26 -4.49
N GLN A 105 -21.26 1.06 -4.03
CA GLN A 105 -22.63 0.64 -3.74
C GLN A 105 -23.05 0.99 -2.31
N ARG A 106 -22.07 1.12 -1.41
CA ARG A 106 -22.27 1.48 -0.01
C ARG A 106 -21.16 2.43 0.42
N PRO A 107 -21.44 3.43 1.27
CA PRO A 107 -20.44 4.36 1.81
C PRO A 107 -19.44 3.62 2.71
N MET A 108 -18.46 2.96 2.09
CA MET A 108 -17.50 2.08 2.77
C MET A 108 -16.16 2.08 2.04
N ILE A 109 -15.09 2.19 2.82
CA ILE A 109 -13.70 2.07 2.38
C ILE A 109 -13.02 1.04 3.27
N SER A 110 -12.35 0.05 2.68
CA SER A 110 -11.44 -0.83 3.41
C SER A 110 -9.99 -0.44 3.14
N ILE A 111 -9.16 -0.54 4.17
CA ILE A 111 -7.71 -0.35 4.10
C ILE A 111 -7.08 -1.61 4.70
N ASP A 112 -6.30 -2.31 3.89
CA ASP A 112 -5.63 -3.53 4.27
C ASP A 112 -4.11 -3.37 4.19
N LYS A 113 -3.39 -3.79 5.23
CA LYS A 113 -1.93 -3.88 5.22
C LYS A 113 -1.52 -5.32 4.98
N TRP A 114 -0.85 -5.55 3.87
CA TRP A 114 -0.40 -6.87 3.44
C TRP A 114 1.10 -7.03 3.64
N VAL A 115 1.50 -8.20 4.11
CA VAL A 115 2.91 -8.62 4.23
C VAL A 115 3.06 -10.02 3.66
N TRP A 116 4.29 -10.42 3.35
CA TRP A 116 4.56 -11.80 2.97
C TRP A 116 4.59 -12.71 4.21
N ASP A 117 3.84 -13.79 4.17
CA ASP A 117 3.91 -14.86 5.16
C ASP A 117 4.94 -15.90 4.72
N HIS A 118 6.13 -15.84 5.33
CA HIS A 118 7.21 -16.78 5.03
C HIS A 118 6.92 -18.23 5.46
N LEU A 119 5.98 -18.46 6.38
CA LEU A 119 5.63 -19.81 6.82
C LEU A 119 4.74 -20.51 5.79
N ASN A 120 3.78 -19.77 5.24
CA ASN A 120 2.80 -20.30 4.29
C ASN A 120 3.14 -20.02 2.82
N GLY A 121 4.13 -19.16 2.55
CA GLY A 121 4.56 -18.81 1.19
C GLY A 121 3.49 -18.05 0.41
N THR A 122 2.76 -17.16 1.07
CA THR A 122 1.66 -16.38 0.47
C THR A 122 1.59 -14.98 1.05
N SER A 123 0.93 -14.05 0.37
CA SER A 123 0.59 -12.76 0.98
C SER A 123 -0.51 -12.93 2.04
N LEU A 124 -0.41 -12.14 3.12
CA LEU A 124 -1.35 -12.14 4.24
C LEU A 124 -1.76 -10.71 4.57
N SER A 125 -3.07 -10.47 4.68
CA SER A 125 -3.59 -9.23 5.29
C SER A 125 -3.31 -9.28 6.79
N SER A 126 -2.28 -8.56 7.20
CA SER A 126 -1.83 -8.45 8.60
C SER A 126 -2.64 -7.45 9.41
N GLN A 127 -3.39 -6.57 8.74
CA GLN A 127 -4.27 -5.60 9.37
C GLN A 127 -5.39 -5.24 8.40
N HIS A 128 -6.63 -5.24 8.88
CA HIS A 128 -7.80 -4.79 8.15
C HIS A 128 -8.46 -3.63 8.89
N ILE A 129 -8.75 -2.55 8.16
CA ILE A 129 -9.43 -1.36 8.66
C ILE A 129 -10.64 -1.13 7.79
N GLU A 130 -11.78 -0.86 8.42
CA GLU A 130 -12.99 -0.46 7.71
C GLU A 130 -13.44 0.92 8.19
N VAL A 131 -13.72 1.78 7.23
CA VAL A 131 -14.44 3.04 7.41
C VAL A 131 -15.78 2.89 6.71
N SER A 132 -16.88 3.00 7.45
CA SER A 132 -18.23 2.88 6.88
C SER A 132 -19.18 3.90 7.48
N GLU A 133 -20.21 4.29 6.74
CA GLU A 133 -21.33 5.05 7.28
C GLU A 133 -22.38 4.11 7.86
N SER A 134 -22.85 4.42 9.06
CA SER A 134 -23.95 3.69 9.71
C SER A 134 -25.31 4.13 9.18
N GLU A 135 -26.35 3.34 9.47
CA GLU A 135 -27.75 3.71 9.20
C GLU A 135 -28.20 5.01 9.90
N THR A 136 -27.41 5.52 10.84
CA THR A 136 -27.66 6.77 11.57
C THR A 136 -26.78 7.93 11.09
N ASP A 137 -26.23 7.84 9.88
CA ASP A 137 -25.31 8.84 9.25
C ASP A 137 -24.05 9.14 10.08
N ARG A 138 -23.69 8.24 10.99
CA ARG A 138 -22.42 8.30 11.75
C ARG A 138 -21.35 7.50 11.04
N VAL A 139 -20.15 8.08 10.94
CA VAL A 139 -18.94 7.37 10.50
C VAL A 139 -18.52 6.37 11.58
N LYS A 140 -18.38 5.11 11.18
CA LYS A 140 -17.81 4.02 11.98
C LYS A 140 -16.40 3.74 11.45
N LEU A 141 -15.46 3.59 12.39
CA LEU A 141 -14.08 3.20 12.13
C LEU A 141 -13.76 1.97 12.96
N SER A 142 -13.17 0.94 12.34
CA SER A 142 -12.71 -0.27 13.03
C SER A 142 -11.32 -0.69 12.57
N GLY A 143 -10.57 -1.41 13.43
CA GLY A 143 -9.28 -2.02 13.09
C GLY A 143 -8.06 -1.08 12.99
N GLY A 144 -8.27 0.24 13.07
CA GLY A 144 -7.19 1.25 13.02
C GLY A 144 -6.51 1.51 14.38
N PRO A 145 -5.42 2.33 14.40
CA PRO A 145 -4.78 3.00 13.26
C PRO A 145 -3.88 2.06 12.43
N VAL A 146 -3.54 2.45 11.18
CA VAL A 146 -2.51 1.73 10.41
C VAL A 146 -1.17 1.84 11.14
N VAL A 147 -0.58 0.70 11.50
CA VAL A 147 0.76 0.65 12.11
C VAL A 147 1.73 0.03 11.12
N ILE A 148 2.74 0.82 10.73
CA ILE A 148 3.82 0.39 9.83
C ILE A 148 5.09 0.21 10.67
N PRO A 149 5.57 -1.03 10.86
CA PRO A 149 6.87 -1.27 11.47
C PRO A 149 7.99 -0.59 10.68
N PHE A 150 8.90 0.09 11.38
CA PHE A 150 10.01 0.82 10.78
C PHE A 150 10.83 -0.05 9.81
N HIS A 151 11.15 -1.29 10.21
CA HIS A 151 11.96 -2.20 9.39
C HIS A 151 11.29 -2.53 8.05
N LEU A 152 9.96 -2.62 7.98
CA LEU A 152 9.28 -2.89 6.71
C LEU A 152 9.39 -1.70 5.74
N PHE A 153 9.60 -0.49 6.25
CA PHE A 153 9.71 0.72 5.43
C PHE A 153 11.15 1.05 5.03
N PHE A 154 12.14 0.72 5.86
CA PHE A 154 13.52 1.18 5.69
C PHE A 154 14.56 0.08 5.42
N LEU A 155 14.23 -1.20 5.54
CA LEU A 155 15.17 -2.32 5.40
C LEU A 155 14.78 -3.28 4.28
#